data_AF-A0A9C9Z737-F1
#
_entry.id   AF-A0A9C9Z737-F1
#
_cell.length_a   1.000
_cell.length_b   1.000
_cell.length_c   1.000
_cell.angle_alpha   90.00
_cell.angle_beta   90.00
_cell.angle_gamma   90.00
#
_symmetry.space_group_name_H-M   'P 1'
#
loop_
_entity.id
_entity.type
_entity.pdbx_description
1 polymer ?
#
loop_
_entity_poly.entity_id
_entity_poly.type
_entity_poly.pdbx_seq_one_letter_code
_entity_poly.pdbx_strand_id
1 'polypeptide(L)'
;QLVLASRDPAPYSAALARWVSYGASPRATIALDRCARAHAWLEGRDYVSPADVQAVAFDVLRHRVLVSFEAEAEGRNADDVIGELLTLIPVA
;
A
#
# COMPACT_ATOMS: atom_id res chain seq x y z
N GLN A 1 -1.09 -9.18 0.35
CA GLN A 1 -0.07 -8.97 1.40
C GLN A 1 0.09 -7.51 1.78
N LEU A 2 0.07 -6.55 0.83
CA LEU A 2 0.18 -5.09 1.08
C LEU A 2 -0.62 -4.56 2.30
N VAL A 3 -1.92 -4.85 2.36
CA VAL A 3 -2.76 -4.37 3.48
C VAL A 3 -2.31 -4.96 4.82
N LEU A 4 -1.98 -6.25 4.88
CA LEU A 4 -1.50 -6.88 6.11
C LEU A 4 -0.16 -6.32 6.54
N ALA A 5 0.79 -6.16 5.61
CA ALA A 5 2.10 -5.59 5.91
C ALA A 5 2.02 -4.12 6.33
N SER A 6 1.04 -3.35 5.86
CA SER A 6 0.79 -2.01 6.41
C SER A 6 0.30 -2.05 7.86
N ARG A 7 -0.29 -3.16 8.33
CA ARG A 7 -0.81 -3.32 9.70
C ARG A 7 0.19 -3.96 10.64
N ASP A 8 1.00 -4.88 10.13
CA ASP A 8 2.10 -5.53 10.82
C ASP A 8 3.36 -5.47 9.95
N PRO A 9 4.05 -4.32 9.93
CA PRO A 9 5.23 -4.10 9.11
C PRO A 9 6.52 -4.69 9.69
N ALA A 10 6.55 -5.06 10.98
CA ALA A 10 7.77 -5.49 11.67
C ALA A 10 8.49 -6.68 11.02
N PRO A 11 7.80 -7.68 10.43
CA PRO A 11 8.46 -8.76 9.70
C PRO A 11 9.17 -8.31 8.41
N TYR A 12 8.81 -7.15 7.87
CA TYR A 12 9.28 -6.66 6.56
C TYR A 12 10.36 -5.58 6.69
N SER A 13 10.19 -4.63 7.64
CA SER A 13 11.16 -3.55 7.85
C SER A 13 11.00 -2.91 9.22
N ALA A 14 12.12 -2.74 9.91
CA ALA A 14 12.18 -2.00 11.18
C ALA A 14 11.85 -0.51 10.98
N ALA A 15 12.18 0.07 9.81
CA ALA A 15 11.81 1.45 9.48
C ALA A 15 10.29 1.58 9.33
N LEU A 16 9.66 0.69 8.57
CA LEU A 16 8.19 0.68 8.43
C LEU A 16 7.48 0.48 9.77
N ALA A 17 8.02 -0.36 10.65
CA ALA A 17 7.49 -0.55 12.00
C ALA A 17 7.53 0.70 12.87
N ARG A 18 8.54 1.56 12.68
CA ARG A 18 8.60 2.87 13.32
C ARG A 18 7.72 3.90 12.63
N TRP A 19 7.60 3.83 11.30
CA TRP A 19 6.90 4.85 10.51
C TRP A 19 5.39 4.70 10.53
N VAL A 20 4.85 3.49 10.68
CA VAL A 20 3.40 3.28 10.64
C VAL A 20 2.81 3.33 12.03
N SER A 21 1.95 4.33 12.29
CA SER A 21 1.13 4.38 13.50
C SER A 21 -0.13 3.54 13.37
N TYR A 22 -0.77 3.53 12.19
CA TYR A 22 -1.96 2.72 11.94
C TYR A 22 -2.05 2.30 10.47
N GLY A 23 -2.14 0.99 10.26
CA GLY A 23 -2.21 0.39 8.92
C GLY A 23 -3.59 0.44 8.28
N ALA A 24 -3.64 0.17 6.98
CA ALA A 24 -4.87 0.15 6.21
C ALA A 24 -5.86 -0.92 6.73
N SER A 25 -7.16 -0.63 6.66
CA SER A 25 -8.21 -1.58 7.07
C SER A 25 -8.55 -2.59 5.96
N PRO A 26 -9.31 -3.67 6.25
CA PRO A 26 -9.75 -4.62 5.22
C PRO A 26 -10.50 -3.97 4.03
N ARG A 27 -11.06 -2.76 4.21
CA ARG A 27 -11.66 -1.97 3.13
C ARG A 27 -10.65 -1.62 2.03
N ALA A 28 -9.36 -1.47 2.37
CA ALA A 28 -8.30 -1.26 1.39
C ALA A 28 -8.14 -2.47 0.48
N THR A 29 -8.27 -3.70 0.99
CA THR A 29 -8.21 -4.92 0.16
C THR A 29 -9.31 -4.92 -0.89
N ILE A 30 -10.54 -4.59 -0.48
CA ILE A 30 -11.70 -4.51 -1.38
C ILE A 30 -11.50 -3.41 -2.44
N ALA A 31 -10.97 -2.26 -2.02
CA ALA A 31 -10.69 -1.15 -2.92
C ALA A 31 -9.59 -1.51 -3.94
N LEU A 32 -8.48 -2.12 -3.50
CA LEU A 32 -7.41 -2.59 -4.39
C LEU A 32 -7.95 -3.58 -5.43
N ASP A 33 -8.76 -4.56 -5.03
CA ASP A 33 -9.34 -5.53 -5.98
C ASP A 33 -10.23 -4.85 -7.03
N ARG A 34 -11.16 -3.98 -6.60
CA ARG A 34 -12.07 -3.28 -7.51
C ARG A 34 -11.34 -2.33 -8.45
N CYS A 35 -10.41 -1.54 -7.91
CA CYS A 35 -9.64 -0.56 -8.68
C CYS A 35 -8.69 -1.27 -9.67
N ALA A 36 -8.04 -2.37 -9.29
CA ALA A 36 -7.16 -3.12 -10.18
C ALA A 36 -7.94 -3.76 -11.34
N ARG A 37 -9.14 -4.30 -11.09
CA ARG A 37 -10.03 -4.82 -12.16
C ARG A 37 -10.48 -3.71 -13.11
N ALA A 38 -10.88 -2.57 -12.56
CA ALA A 38 -11.28 -1.42 -13.37
C ALA A 38 -10.11 -0.89 -14.21
N HIS A 39 -8.92 -0.79 -13.62
CA HIS A 39 -7.69 -0.39 -14.31
C HIS A 39 -7.37 -1.35 -15.47
N ALA A 40 -7.34 -2.67 -15.21
CA ALA A 40 -7.08 -3.66 -16.25
C ALA A 40 -8.09 -3.59 -17.41
N TRP A 41 -9.38 -3.41 -17.08
CA TRP A 41 -10.44 -3.30 -18.07
C TRP A 41 -10.33 -2.04 -18.93
N LEU A 42 -9.98 -0.89 -18.33
CA LEU A 42 -9.72 0.35 -19.06
C LEU A 42 -8.51 0.23 -20.00
N GLU A 43 -7.53 -0.60 -19.63
CA GLU A 43 -6.37 -0.97 -20.47
C GLU A 43 -6.69 -2.08 -21.50
N GLY A 44 -7.97 -2.47 -21.65
CA GLY A 44 -8.41 -3.44 -22.65
C GLY A 44 -8.10 -4.91 -22.31
N ARG A 45 -7.75 -5.22 -21.06
CA ARG A 45 -7.47 -6.57 -20.58
C ARG A 45 -8.66 -7.14 -19.80
N ASP A 46 -8.84 -8.46 -19.87
CA ASP A 46 -9.88 -9.19 -19.13
C ASP A 46 -9.33 -9.92 -17.88
N TYR A 47 -8.04 -9.75 -17.59
CA TYR A 47 -7.36 -10.28 -16.41
C TYR A 47 -6.62 -9.17 -15.67
N VAL A 48 -6.50 -9.32 -14.35
CA VAL A 48 -5.72 -8.42 -13.49
C VAL A 48 -4.28 -8.92 -13.45
N SER A 49 -3.33 -8.01 -13.68
CA SER A 49 -1.90 -8.24 -13.49
C SER A 49 -1.39 -7.58 -12.19
N PRO A 50 -0.24 -8.03 -11.67
CA PRO A 50 0.50 -7.34 -10.61
C PRO A 50 0.62 -5.82 -10.81
N ALA A 51 0.87 -5.38 -12.04
CA ALA A 51 1.03 -3.96 -12.40
C ALA A 51 -0.25 -3.15 -12.16
N ASP A 52 -1.43 -3.73 -12.36
CA ASP A 52 -2.71 -3.03 -12.12
C ASP A 52 -2.91 -2.74 -10.63
N VAL A 53 -2.48 -3.64 -9.74
CA VAL A 53 -2.54 -3.42 -8.29
C VAL A 53 -1.56 -2.34 -7.86
N GLN A 54 -0.34 -2.34 -8.42
CA GLN A 54 0.67 -1.31 -8.12
C GLN A 54 0.22 0.07 -8.62
N ALA A 55 -0.37 0.15 -9.81
CA ALA A 55 -0.84 1.40 -10.41
C ALA A 55 -1.86 2.14 -9.53
N VAL A 56 -2.73 1.39 -8.84
CA VAL A 56 -3.78 1.96 -7.98
C VAL A 56 -3.40 2.02 -6.48
N ALA A 57 -2.20 1.54 -6.11
CA ALA A 57 -1.83 1.36 -4.71
C ALA A 57 -1.79 2.68 -3.92
N PHE A 58 -1.18 3.72 -4.49
CA PHE A 58 -1.09 5.04 -3.85
C PHE A 58 -2.48 5.65 -3.62
N ASP A 59 -3.33 5.67 -4.65
CA ASP A 59 -4.68 6.24 -4.55
C ASP A 59 -5.54 5.52 -3.51
N VAL A 60 -5.40 4.20 -3.41
CA VAL A 60 -6.15 3.41 -2.43
C VAL A 60 -5.60 3.58 -1.02
N LEU A 61 -4.27 3.62 -0.83
CA LEU A 61 -3.63 3.50 0.49
C LEU A 61 -3.27 4.83 1.14
N ARG A 62 -3.00 5.91 0.39
CA ARG A 62 -2.46 7.20 0.89
C ARG A 62 -3.27 7.80 2.05
N HIS A 63 -4.58 7.68 1.98
CA HIS A 63 -5.52 8.20 2.98
C HIS A 63 -5.96 7.14 4.00
N ARG A 64 -5.32 5.96 4.01
CA ARG A 64 -5.67 4.81 4.84
C ARG A 64 -4.54 4.34 5.73
N VAL A 65 -3.34 4.88 5.54
CA VAL A 65 -2.16 4.62 6.38
C VAL A 65 -1.85 5.88 7.16
N LEU A 66 -1.79 5.75 8.48
CA LEU A 66 -1.39 6.83 9.38
C LEU A 66 0.09 6.70 9.71
N VAL A 67 0.83 7.78 9.47
CA VAL A 67 2.25 7.90 9.78
C VAL A 67 2.41 8.23 11.27
N SER A 68 3.49 7.75 11.88
CA SER A 68 3.82 8.05 13.27
C SER A 68 4.36 9.48 13.41
N PHE A 69 4.22 10.05 14.61
CA PHE A 69 4.77 11.37 14.92
C PHE A 69 6.29 11.45 14.69
N GLU A 70 7.02 10.38 15.04
CA GLU A 70 8.47 10.30 14.79
C GLU A 70 8.78 10.38 13.29
N ALA A 71 8.01 9.66 12.46
CA ALA A 71 8.22 9.66 11.02
C ALA A 71 7.82 11.00 10.37
N GLU A 72 6.74 11.64 10.85
CA GLU A 72 6.41 13.02 10.45
C GLU A 72 7.54 13.99 10.78
N ALA A 73 8.16 13.87 11.98
CA ALA A 73 9.31 14.68 12.38
C ALA A 73 10.57 14.40 11.53
N GLU A 74 10.72 13.17 11.02
CA GLU A 74 11.75 12.78 10.04
C GLU A 74 11.41 13.23 8.59
N GLY A 75 10.29 13.92 8.38
CA GLY A 75 9.83 14.40 7.06
C GLY A 75 9.20 13.33 6.18
N ARG A 76 8.81 12.18 6.75
CA ARG A 76 8.14 11.08 6.06
C ARG A 76 6.64 11.30 5.98
N ASN A 77 6.05 10.84 4.89
CA ASN A 77 4.61 10.86 4.65
C ASN A 77 4.08 9.49 4.23
N ALA A 78 2.76 9.40 3.99
CA ALA A 78 2.12 8.14 3.62
C ALA A 78 2.62 7.57 2.28
N ASP A 79 3.03 8.42 1.33
CA ASP A 79 3.57 7.97 0.05
C ASP A 79 4.95 7.31 0.22
N ASP A 80 5.78 7.81 1.13
CA ASP A 80 7.06 7.16 1.47
C ASP A 80 6.83 5.74 2.01
N VAL A 81 5.86 5.58 2.91
CA VAL A 81 5.48 4.29 3.47
C VAL A 81 4.96 3.35 2.38
N ILE A 82 4.10 3.84 1.49
CA ILE A 82 3.53 3.02 0.40
C ILE A 82 4.62 2.61 -0.59
N GLY A 83 5.53 3.51 -0.94
CA GLY A 83 6.66 3.21 -1.80
C GLY A 83 7.58 2.12 -1.23
N GLU A 84 7.89 2.22 0.06
CA GLU A 84 8.68 1.21 0.77
C GLU A 84 7.95 -0.14 0.84
N LEU A 85 6.64 -0.15 1.12
CA LEU A 85 5.82 -1.36 1.09
C LEU A 85 5.82 -2.03 -0.30
N LEU A 86 5.68 -1.24 -1.37
CA LEU A 86 5.71 -1.75 -2.75
C LEU A 86 7.08 -2.30 -3.15
N THR A 87 8.15 -1.76 -2.57
CA THR A 87 9.53 -2.23 -2.81
C THR A 87 9.80 -3.55 -2.09
N LEU A 88 9.32 -3.70 -0.86
CA LEU A 88 9.62 -4.85 -0.01
C LEU A 88 8.67 -6.05 -0.23
N ILE A 89 7.47 -5.81 -0.76
CA ILE A 89 6.45 -6.84 -0.91
C ILE A 89 6.36 -7.23 -2.38
N PRO A 90 6.88 -8.41 -2.78
CA PRO A 90 6.86 -8.84 -4.16
C PRO A 90 5.44 -9.00 -4.66
N VAL A 91 5.21 -8.61 -5.91
CA VAL A 91 3.97 -8.85 -6.63
C VAL A 91 4.27 -9.90 -7.70
N ALA A 92 4.34 -11.16 -7.25
CA ALA A 92 4.59 -12.33 -8.09
C ALA A 92 3.26 -12.94 -8.56
#